data_AF-A0A7W1U9C9-F1
#
_entry.id   AF-A0A7W1U9C9-F1
#
_cell.length_a   1.000
_cell.length_b   1.000
_cell.length_c   1.000
_cell.angle_alpha   90.00
_cell.angle_beta   90.00
_cell.angle_gamma   90.00
#
_symmetry.space_group_name_H-M   'P 1'
#
loop_
_entity.id
_entity.type
_entity.pdbx_description
1 polymer ?
#
loop_
_entity_poly.entity_id
_entity_poly.type
_entity_poly.pdbx_seq_one_letter_code
_entity_poly.pdbx_strand_id
1 'polypeptide(L)'
;MSHPANPSLWQAAQSRAEAYLGALRGGFGTEERQLTASALTSARAQRRLNPEANPIALVMEALCGLLPASETPMMTPPMQRSVMLPEPIEFPVHDWMRRCFGRVGVR
;
A
#
# COMPACT_ATOMS: atom_id res chain seq x y z
N MET A 1 -10.87 25.52 28.68
CA MET A 1 -10.41 25.01 27.38
C MET A 1 -10.44 23.49 27.44
N SER A 2 -11.45 22.87 26.86
CA SER A 2 -11.63 21.42 26.88
C SER A 2 -10.63 20.78 25.93
N HIS A 3 -9.66 20.02 26.44
CA HIS A 3 -8.84 19.17 25.58
C HIS A 3 -9.76 18.18 24.85
N PRO A 4 -9.66 18.00 23.52
CA PRO A 4 -10.36 16.93 22.86
C PRO A 4 -9.89 15.61 23.50
N ALA A 5 -10.85 14.80 23.95
CA ALA A 5 -10.56 13.50 24.52
C ALA A 5 -9.72 12.70 23.53
N ASN A 6 -8.45 12.43 23.86
CA ASN A 6 -7.63 11.54 23.06
C ASN A 6 -8.33 10.19 23.04
N PRO A 7 -8.84 9.73 21.88
CA PRO A 7 -9.49 8.43 21.80
C PRO A 7 -8.48 7.37 22.23
N SER A 8 -8.95 6.39 23.00
CA SER A 8 -8.07 5.27 23.35
C SER A 8 -7.54 4.63 22.06
N LEU A 9 -6.30 4.12 22.07
CA LEU A 9 -5.70 3.50 20.88
C LEU A 9 -6.57 2.37 20.29
N TRP A 10 -7.35 1.71 21.14
CA TRP A 10 -8.31 0.68 20.74
C TRP A 10 -9.58 1.25 20.07
N GLN A 11 -10.07 2.40 20.51
CA GLN A 11 -11.15 3.11 19.80
C GLN A 11 -10.65 3.59 18.43
N ALA A 12 -9.43 4.13 18.35
CA ALA A 12 -8.84 4.51 17.08
C ALA A 12 -8.68 3.31 16.13
N ALA A 13 -8.25 2.16 16.66
CA ALA A 13 -8.17 0.91 15.89
C ALA A 13 -9.53 0.44 15.38
N GLN A 14 -10.56 0.49 16.23
CA GLN A 14 -11.93 0.17 15.84
C GLN A 14 -12.44 1.10 14.75
N SER A 15 -12.36 2.43 14.94
CA SER A 15 -12.83 3.39 13.92
C SER A 15 -12.08 3.22 12.59
N ARG A 16 -10.79 2.86 12.63
CA ARG A 16 -9.99 2.55 11.44
C ARG A 16 -10.51 1.31 10.71
N ALA A 17 -10.81 0.25 11.45
CA ALA A 17 -11.40 -0.98 10.93
C ALA A 17 -12.75 -0.75 10.27
N GLU A 18 -13.64 0.00 10.95
CA GLU A 18 -14.97 0.32 10.44
C GLU A 18 -14.90 1.16 9.16
N ALA A 19 -14.02 2.17 9.13
CA ALA A 19 -13.79 2.98 7.95
C ALA A 19 -13.23 2.16 6.77
N TYR A 20 -12.33 1.22 7.05
CA TYR A 20 -11.76 0.33 6.03
C TYR A 20 -12.82 -0.59 5.43
N LEU A 21 -13.63 -1.26 6.26
CA LEU A 21 -14.72 -2.12 5.79
C LEU A 21 -15.80 -1.32 5.03
N GLY A 22 -16.14 -0.14 5.52
CA GLY A 22 -17.07 0.78 4.84
C GLY A 22 -16.57 1.20 3.46
N ALA A 23 -15.27 1.46 3.31
CA ALA A 23 -14.66 1.80 2.03
C ALA A 23 -14.60 0.61 1.07
N LEU A 24 -14.36 -0.60 1.57
CA LEU A 24 -14.31 -1.81 0.74
C LEU A 24 -15.68 -2.23 0.21
N ARG A 25 -16.72 -2.15 1.05
CA ARG A 25 -18.03 -2.75 0.75
C ARG A 25 -19.13 -1.73 0.43
N GLY A 26 -18.81 -0.43 0.44
CA GLY A 26 -19.75 0.64 0.12
C GLY A 26 -20.83 0.88 1.20
N GLY A 27 -20.68 0.29 2.37
CA GLY A 27 -21.62 0.37 3.49
C GLY A 27 -21.11 -0.33 4.74
N PHE A 28 -21.74 -0.06 5.89
CA PHE A 28 -21.37 -0.64 7.18
C PHE A 28 -22.60 -1.25 7.88
N GLY A 29 -22.79 -2.55 7.68
CA GLY A 29 -23.93 -3.33 8.14
C GLY A 29 -23.59 -4.26 9.31
N THR A 30 -24.36 -5.34 9.42
CA THR A 30 -24.20 -6.34 10.49
C THR A 30 -22.98 -7.23 10.27
N GLU A 31 -22.65 -7.56 9.03
CA GLU A 31 -21.48 -8.41 8.71
C GLU A 31 -20.17 -7.69 9.04
N GLU A 32 -20.05 -6.41 8.68
CA GLU A 32 -18.86 -5.61 8.95
C GLU A 32 -18.64 -5.41 10.46
N ARG A 33 -19.72 -5.27 11.23
CA ARG A 33 -19.65 -5.25 12.70
C ARG A 33 -19.16 -6.57 13.27
N GLN A 34 -19.61 -7.70 12.74
CA GLN A 34 -19.13 -9.02 13.16
C GLN A 34 -17.66 -9.21 12.83
N LEU A 35 -17.22 -8.81 11.63
CA LEU A 35 -15.81 -8.83 11.23
C LEU A 35 -14.94 -7.93 12.11
N THR A 36 -15.42 -6.73 12.43
CA THR A 36 -14.71 -5.81 13.33
C THR A 36 -14.59 -6.40 14.74
N ALA A 37 -15.65 -7.01 15.26
CA ALA A 37 -15.66 -7.62 16.59
C ALA A 37 -14.73 -8.85 16.67
N SER A 38 -14.72 -9.70 15.64
CA SER A 38 -13.81 -10.86 15.59
C SER A 38 -12.35 -10.42 15.45
N ALA A 39 -12.07 -9.43 14.60
CA ALA A 39 -10.73 -8.85 14.47
C ALA A 39 -10.22 -8.22 15.77
N LEU A 40 -11.05 -7.44 16.48
CA LEU A 40 -10.70 -6.87 17.78
C LEU A 40 -10.41 -7.96 18.83
N THR A 41 -11.17 -9.05 18.81
CA THR A 41 -10.96 -10.17 19.74
C THR A 41 -9.64 -10.87 19.45
N SER A 42 -9.35 -11.15 18.17
CA SER A 42 -8.07 -11.72 17.74
C SER A 42 -6.88 -10.82 18.07
N ALA A 43 -6.96 -9.53 17.76
CA ALA A 43 -5.91 -8.55 18.04
C ALA A 43 -5.63 -8.42 19.53
N ARG A 44 -6.65 -8.48 20.40
CA ARG A 44 -6.47 -8.50 21.85
C ARG A 44 -5.77 -9.76 22.33
N ALA A 45 -6.08 -10.92 21.75
CA ALA A 45 -5.38 -12.16 22.05
C ALA A 45 -3.91 -12.08 21.63
N GLN A 46 -3.62 -11.57 20.43
CA GLN A 46 -2.25 -11.37 19.95
C GLN A 46 -1.46 -10.37 20.80
N ARG A 47 -2.08 -9.28 21.27
CA ARG A 47 -1.40 -8.31 22.14
C ARG A 47 -0.96 -8.92 23.48
N ARG A 48 -1.66 -9.95 23.99
CA ARG A 48 -1.22 -10.66 25.20
C ARG A 48 0.09 -11.41 24.96
N LEU A 49 0.32 -11.87 23.74
CA LEU A 49 1.56 -12.54 23.32
C LEU A 49 2.66 -11.53 22.97
N ASN A 50 2.28 -10.37 22.42
CA ASN A 50 3.19 -9.28 22.07
C ASN A 50 2.66 -7.91 22.55
N PRO A 51 3.02 -7.47 23.77
CA PRO A 51 2.45 -6.25 24.37
C PRO A 51 2.91 -4.94 23.71
N GLU A 52 4.07 -4.96 23.05
CA GLU A 52 4.68 -3.82 22.35
C GLU A 52 4.02 -3.55 20.99
N ALA A 53 3.28 -4.50 20.44
CA ALA A 53 2.65 -4.37 19.14
C ALA A 53 1.59 -3.25 19.13
N ASN A 54 1.55 -2.46 18.04
CA ASN A 54 0.57 -1.40 17.87
C ASN A 54 -0.84 -2.01 17.70
N PRO A 55 -1.84 -1.61 18.51
CA PRO A 55 -3.15 -2.24 18.46
C PRO A 55 -3.89 -1.97 17.14
N ILE A 56 -3.59 -0.87 16.44
CA ILE A 56 -4.13 -0.61 15.10
C ILE A 56 -3.60 -1.64 14.11
N ALA A 57 -2.28 -1.91 14.12
CA ALA A 57 -1.67 -2.88 13.23
C ALA A 57 -2.25 -4.28 13.45
N LEU A 58 -2.35 -4.73 14.70
CA LEU A 58 -2.93 -6.04 15.04
C LEU A 58 -4.38 -6.20 14.55
N VAL A 59 -5.21 -5.16 14.70
CA VAL A 59 -6.60 -5.19 14.22
C VAL A 59 -6.66 -5.27 12.70
N MET A 60 -5.84 -4.49 11.99
CA MET A 60 -5.80 -4.52 10.52
C MET A 60 -5.27 -5.86 9.98
N GLU A 61 -4.24 -6.43 10.60
CA GLU A 61 -3.74 -7.76 10.25
C GLU A 61 -4.79 -8.85 10.47
N ALA A 62 -5.49 -8.80 11.62
CA ALA A 62 -6.57 -9.73 11.90
C ALA A 62 -7.73 -9.58 10.91
N LEU A 63 -8.10 -8.36 10.51
CA LEU A 63 -9.09 -8.12 9.46
C LEU A 63 -8.66 -8.68 8.11
N CYS A 64 -7.41 -8.45 7.70
CA CYS A 64 -6.87 -8.98 6.45
C CYS A 64 -6.88 -10.52 6.42
N GLY A 65 -6.68 -11.18 7.56
CA GLY A 65 -6.78 -12.63 7.67
C GLY A 65 -8.22 -13.17 7.63
N LEU A 66 -9.22 -12.35 7.96
CA LEU A 66 -10.64 -12.71 7.95
C LEU A 66 -11.33 -12.42 6.60
N LEU A 67 -10.80 -11.46 5.84
CA LEU A 67 -11.34 -11.10 4.52
C LEU A 67 -10.91 -12.13 3.47
N PRO A 68 -11.81 -12.50 2.52
CA PRO A 68 -11.44 -13.36 1.41
C PRO A 68 -10.40 -12.67 0.53
N ALA A 69 -9.47 -13.44 -0.06
CA ALA A 69 -8.38 -12.92 -0.88
C ALA A 69 -8.83 -12.12 -2.13
N SER A 70 -10.12 -12.17 -2.49
CA SER A 70 -10.72 -11.34 -3.55
C SER A 70 -11.03 -9.90 -3.11
N GLU A 71 -11.15 -9.66 -1.80
CA GLU A 71 -11.50 -8.35 -1.23
C GLU A 71 -10.29 -7.57 -0.73
N THR A 72 -9.10 -8.20 -0.73
CA THR A 72 -7.85 -7.48 -0.54
C THR A 72 -7.46 -6.86 -1.89
N PRO A 73 -7.25 -5.53 -1.97
CA PRO A 73 -6.72 -4.92 -3.17
C PRO A 73 -5.31 -5.45 -3.39
N MET A 74 -5.21 -6.48 -4.23
CA MET A 74 -3.97 -7.11 -4.62
C MET A 74 -3.20 -6.09 -5.47
N MET A 75 -2.38 -5.26 -4.81
CA MET A 75 -1.45 -4.33 -5.45
C MET A 75 -0.27 -5.07 -6.07
N THR A 76 -0.56 -6.07 -6.89
CA THR A 76 0.40 -6.53 -7.90
C THR A 76 0.07 -5.73 -9.17
N PRO A 77 0.86 -4.71 -9.55
CA PRO A 77 0.74 -4.19 -10.90
C PRO A 77 0.93 -5.37 -11.85
N PRO A 78 0.11 -5.53 -12.89
CA PRO A 78 0.41 -6.51 -13.91
C PRO A 78 1.78 -6.12 -14.48
N MET A 79 2.81 -6.91 -14.21
CA MET A 79 4.05 -6.89 -14.99
C MET A 79 3.67 -7.37 -16.39
N GLN A 80 3.02 -6.50 -17.17
CA GLN A 80 3.12 -6.59 -18.60
C GLN A 80 4.61 -6.41 -18.88
N ARG A 81 5.26 -7.51 -19.26
CA ARG A 81 6.52 -7.45 -19.99
C ARG A 81 6.22 -6.72 -21.28
N SER A 82 6.15 -5.39 -21.24
CA SER A 82 6.36 -4.60 -22.43
C SER A 82 7.75 -5.00 -22.90
N VAL A 83 7.80 -5.67 -24.03
CA VAL A 83 9.00 -5.80 -24.82
C VAL A 83 9.46 -4.36 -25.02
N MET A 84 10.47 -3.93 -24.25
CA MET A 84 11.21 -2.70 -24.53
C MET A 84 11.85 -2.91 -25.90
N LEU A 85 11.15 -2.51 -26.95
CA LEU A 85 11.81 -2.14 -28.19
C LEU A 85 12.71 -0.96 -27.82
N PRO A 86 14.04 -1.06 -27.94
CA PRO A 86 14.90 0.09 -27.73
C PRO A 86 14.52 1.13 -28.78
N GLU A 87 13.97 2.26 -28.36
CA GLU A 87 13.84 3.41 -29.23
C GLU A 87 15.25 3.77 -29.74
N PRO A 88 15.45 3.95 -31.05
CA PRO A 88 16.72 4.45 -31.56
C PRO A 88 16.90 5.87 -31.02
N ILE A 89 17.78 6.01 -30.04
CA ILE A 89 18.18 7.33 -29.54
C ILE A 89 18.99 7.98 -30.67
N GLU A 90 18.33 8.78 -31.49
CA GLU A 90 19.02 9.72 -32.37
C GLU A 90 19.62 10.81 -31.47
N PHE A 91 20.82 10.56 -30.97
CA PHE A 91 21.64 11.58 -30.31
C PHE A 91 22.09 12.59 -31.37
N PRO A 92 21.64 13.87 -31.32
CA PRO A 92 22.03 14.90 -32.29
C PRO A 92 23.50 15.36 -32.14
N VAL A 93 24.28 14.70 -31.28
CA VAL A 93 25.67 15.10 -30.95
C VAL A 93 26.70 14.37 -31.85
N HIS A 94 26.29 13.32 -32.57
CA HIS A 94 27.22 12.50 -33.36
C HIS A 94 27.71 13.18 -34.65
N ASP A 95 26.93 14.10 -35.23
CA ASP A 95 27.34 14.87 -36.42
C ASP A 95 28.30 16.01 -36.11
N TRP A 96 28.21 16.62 -34.92
CA TRP A 96 29.10 17.70 -34.51
C TRP A 96 30.54 17.19 -34.30
N MET A 97 30.71 16.01 -33.67
CA MET A 97 32.04 15.43 -33.46
C MET A 97 32.74 15.05 -34.77
N ARG A 98 32.01 14.54 -35.79
CA ARG A 98 32.58 14.28 -37.12
C ARG A 98 33.07 15.54 -37.82
N ARG A 99 32.36 16.68 -37.69
CA ARG A 99 32.79 17.96 -38.26
C ARG A 99 33.98 18.58 -37.52
N CYS A 100 34.04 18.45 -36.20
CA CYS A 100 35.09 19.05 -35.39
C CYS A 100 36.42 18.27 -35.41
N PHE A 101 36.39 16.95 -35.58
CA PHE A 101 37.61 16.11 -35.53
C PHE A 101 37.95 15.38 -36.84
N GLY A 102 37.16 15.53 -37.91
CA GLY A 102 37.36 14.84 -39.19
C GLY A 102 38.38 15.46 -40.15
N ARG A 103 39.26 16.36 -39.69
CA ARG A 103 40.27 17.00 -40.56
C ARG A 103 41.63 17.12 -39.89
N VAL A 104 42.18 15.99 -39.46
CA VAL A 104 43.64 15.81 -39.38
C VAL A 104 44.03 14.93 -40.56
N GLY A 105 44.36 15.58 -41.67
CA GLY A 105 45.07 14.93 -42.74
C GLY A 105 46.50 14.66 -42.30
N VAL A 106 46.98 13.45 -42.54
CA VAL A 106 48.40 13.20 -42.73
C VAL A 106 48.54 12.33 -43.97
N ARG A 107 49.34 12.88 -44.88
CA ARG A 107 49.85 12.37 -46.15
C ARG A 107 50.15 10.89 -46.20
#